data_AF-A0A6N0DU12-F1
#
_entry.id   AF-A0A6N0DU12-F1
#
_cell.length_a   1.000
_cell.length_b   1.000
_cell.length_c   1.000
_cell.angle_alpha   90.00
_cell.angle_beta   90.00
_cell.angle_gamma   90.00
#
_symmetry.space_group_name_H-M   'P 1'
#
loop_
_entity.id
_entity.type
_entity.pdbx_description
1 polymer ?
#
loop_
_entity_poly.entity_id
_entity_poly.type
_entity_poly.pdbx_seq_one_letter_code
_entity_poly.pdbx_strand_id
1 'polypeptide(L)' 'MGHKSRLTPWYIGLAIVFAAVIFVGYRMFATSCPAPIALELGVLTVVPIVYLVLMYLTFVSQK' A
#
# COMPACT_ATOMS: atom_id res chain seq x y z
N MET A 1 -0.71 32.19 -4.97
CA MET A 1 -1.83 31.23 -4.89
C MET A 1 -1.27 29.83 -5.07
N GLY A 2 -1.07 29.11 -3.97
CA GLY A 2 -0.36 27.82 -3.98
C GLY A 2 -1.27 26.70 -4.47
N HIS A 3 -1.14 26.33 -5.75
CA HIS A 3 -1.69 25.10 -6.29
C HIS A 3 -0.86 23.92 -5.75
N LYS A 4 -0.96 23.63 -4.45
CA LYS A 4 -0.40 22.40 -3.88
C LYS A 4 -1.27 21.28 -4.40
N SER A 5 -0.83 20.64 -5.49
CA SER A 5 -1.50 19.53 -6.14
C SER A 5 -1.88 18.50 -5.07
N ARG A 6 -3.14 18.43 -4.66
CA ARG A 6 -3.65 17.47 -3.64
C ARG A 6 -3.35 16.00 -4.00
N LEU A 7 -2.94 15.78 -5.25
CA LEU A 7 -2.53 14.51 -5.82
C LEU A 7 -1.10 14.09 -5.44
N THR A 8 -0.20 15.00 -5.00
CA THR A 8 1.18 14.63 -4.64
C THR A 8 1.26 13.63 -3.49
N PRO A 9 0.57 13.80 -2.33
CA PRO A 9 0.56 12.77 -1.31
C PRO A 9 -0.09 11.47 -1.79
N TRP A 10 -1.00 11.54 -2.77
CA TRP A 10 -1.63 10.36 -3.34
C TRP A 10 -0.66 9.50 -4.18
N TYR A 11 0.13 10.14 -5.04
CA TYR A 11 1.18 9.45 -5.80
C TYR A 11 2.28 8.86 -4.89
N ILE A 12 2.68 9.60 -3.85
CA ILE A 12 3.72 9.14 -2.92
C ILE A 12 3.24 7.91 -2.13
N GLY A 13 2.02 7.96 -1.57
CA GLY A 13 1.48 6.82 -0.83
C GLY A 13 1.30 5.58 -1.71
N LEU A 14 0.87 5.74 -2.96
CA LEU A 14 0.74 4.62 -3.91
C LEU A 14 2.11 4.00 -4.22
N ALA A 15 3.12 4.82 -4.49
CA ALA A 15 4.48 4.36 -4.74
C ALA A 15 5.08 3.56 -3.56
N ILE A 16 4.87 4.04 -2.32
CA ILE A 16 5.34 3.36 -1.10
C ILE A 16 4.63 2.02 -0.92
N VAL A 17 3.30 1.99 -1.08
CA VAL A 17 2.51 0.75 -0.98
C VAL A 17 2.99 -0.28 -2.00
N PHE A 18 3.16 0.13 -3.26
CA PHE A 18 3.63 -0.77 -4.32
C PHE A 18 5.03 -1.33 -4.03
N ALA A 19 5.95 -0.45 -3.61
CA ALA A 19 7.31 -0.86 -3.26
C ALA A 19 7.32 -1.85 -2.09
N ALA A 20 6.51 -1.62 -1.05
CA ALA A 20 6.39 -2.51 0.09
C ALA A 20 5.83 -3.87 -0.29
N VAL A 21 4.75 -3.92 -1.07
CA VAL A 21 4.13 -5.19 -1.52
C VAL A 21 5.09 -6.00 -2.38
N ILE A 22 5.78 -5.37 -3.33
CA ILE A 22 6.78 -6.06 -4.17
C ILE A 22 7.94 -6.56 -3.32
N PHE A 23 8.46 -5.74 -2.41
CA PHE A 23 9.58 -6.13 -1.55
C PHE A 23 9.24 -7.31 -0.66
N VAL A 24 8.09 -7.27 0.03
CA VAL A 24 7.66 -8.36 0.92
C VAL A 24 7.32 -9.61 0.12
N GLY A 25 6.61 -9.48 -1.01
CA GLY A 25 6.31 -10.61 -1.89
C GLY A 25 7.56 -11.28 -2.45
N TYR A 26 8.56 -10.48 -2.86
CA TYR A 26 9.86 -11.00 -3.31
C TYR A 26 10.60 -11.74 -2.19
N ARG A 27 10.60 -11.18 -0.96
CA ARG A 27 11.23 -11.84 0.19
C ARG A 27 10.53 -13.16 0.52
N MET A 28 9.20 -13.20 0.57
CA MET A 28 8.44 -14.43 0.80
C MET A 28 8.74 -15.50 -0.25
N PHE A 29 8.78 -15.10 -1.53
CA PHE A 29 9.10 -16.02 -2.62
C PHE A 29 10.56 -16.51 -2.58
N ALA A 30 11.52 -15.64 -2.26
CA ALA A 30 12.94 -15.95 -2.27
C ALA A 30 13.44 -16.65 -0.99
N THR A 31 12.79 -16.45 0.16
CA THR A 31 13.27 -16.97 1.45
C THR A 31 12.50 -18.17 2.00
N SER A 32 11.62 -18.81 1.20
CA SER A 32 10.90 -20.05 1.56
C SER A 32 10.42 -20.08 3.01
N CYS A 33 9.80 -18.98 3.46
CA CYS A 33 9.34 -18.87 4.85
C CYS A 33 8.18 -19.84 5.03
N PRO A 34 8.22 -20.79 6.00
CA PRO A 34 7.12 -21.72 6.24
C PRO A 34 6.01 -20.99 6.99
N ALA A 35 5.35 -20.06 6.32
CA ALA A 35 4.13 -19.42 6.79
C ALA A 35 2.95 -19.91 5.94
N PRO A 36 1.75 -20.06 6.53
CA PRO A 36 0.57 -20.41 5.77
C PRO A 36 0.27 -19.30 4.75
N ILE A 37 0.31 -19.67 3.47
CA ILE A 37 0.13 -18.79 2.31
C ILE A 37 -1.10 -17.88 2.45
N ALA A 38 -2.19 -18.38 3.04
CA ALA A 38 -3.40 -17.60 3.25
C ALA A 38 -3.19 -16.40 4.20
N LEU A 39 -2.37 -16.56 5.23
CA LEU A 39 -2.06 -15.49 6.18
C LEU A 39 -1.07 -14.49 5.57
N GLU A 40 -0.06 -15.00 4.84
CA GLU A 40 0.91 -14.16 4.12
C GLU A 40 0.20 -13.28 3.10
N LEU A 41 -0.61 -13.86 2.21
CA LEU A 41 -1.35 -13.12 1.20
C LEU A 41 -2.40 -12.19 1.82
N GLY A 42 -3.03 -12.59 2.92
CA GLY A 42 -3.97 -11.75 3.66
C GLY A 42 -3.31 -10.46 4.16
N VAL A 43 -2.17 -10.54 4.83
CA VAL A 43 -1.44 -9.34 5.29
C VAL A 43 -0.91 -8.54 4.10
N LEU A 44 -0.39 -9.20 3.07
CA LEU A 44 0.16 -8.55 1.87
C LEU A 44 -0.88 -7.78 1.06
N THR A 45 -2.17 -8.10 1.21
CA THR A 45 -3.26 -7.50 0.42
C THR A 45 -4.19 -6.64 1.28
N VAL A 46 -4.62 -7.12 2.44
CA VAL A 46 -5.58 -6.42 3.30
C VAL A 46 -4.99 -5.12 3.83
N VAL A 47 -3.75 -5.14 4.33
CA VAL A 47 -3.08 -3.94 4.86
C VAL A 47 -2.97 -2.84 3.80
N PRO A 48 -2.41 -3.10 2.59
CA PRO A 48 -2.32 -2.06 1.58
C PRO A 48 -3.69 -1.64 1.03
N ILE A 49 -4.68 -2.54 0.93
CA ILE A 49 -6.04 -2.15 0.55
C ILE A 49 -6.63 -1.18 1.57
N VAL A 50 -6.57 -1.48 2.87
CA VAL A 50 -7.07 -0.60 3.93
C VAL A 50 -6.35 0.75 3.89
N TYR A 51 -5.03 0.75 3.69
CA TYR A 51 -4.25 1.99 3.58
C TYR A 51 -4.70 2.83 2.37
N LEU A 52 -4.84 2.22 1.19
CA LEU A 52 -5.32 2.90 -0.02
C LEU A 52 -6.75 3.45 0.16
N VAL A 53 -7.62 2.71 0.85
CA VAL A 53 -8.98 3.16 1.19
C VAL A 53 -8.93 4.37 2.11
N LEU A 54 -8.16 4.33 3.20
CA LEU A 54 -8.00 5.46 4.11
C LEU A 54 -7.42 6.69 3.39
N MET A 55 -6.47 6.48 2.50
CA MET A 55 -5.85 7.53 1.71
C MET A 55 -6.83 8.13 0.68
N TYR A 56 -7.69 7.30 0.09
CA TYR A 56 -8.80 7.75 -0.76
C TYR A 56 -9.84 8.54 0.04
N LEU A 57 -10.26 8.04 1.22
CA LEU A 57 -11.17 8.77 2.10
C LEU A 57 -10.58 10.11 2.54
N THR A 58 -9.29 10.15 2.83
CA THR A 58 -8.57 11.41 3.13
C THR A 58 -8.67 12.37 1.95
N PHE A 59 -8.48 11.88 0.72
CA PHE A 59 -8.63 12.70 -0.48
C PHE A 59 -10.05 13.23 -0.65
N VAL A 60 -11.08 12.41 -0.38
CA VAL A 60 -12.50 12.80 -0.46
C VAL A 60 -12.89 13.78 0.65
N SER A 61 -12.46 13.57 1.90
CA SER A 61 -12.73 14.49 3.02
C SER A 61 -12.04 15.85 2.90
N GLN A 62 -10.97 15.95 2.10
CA GLN A 62 -10.28 17.22 1.82
C GLN A 62 -10.91 17.99 0.63
N LYS A 63 -12.03 17.50 0.08
CA LYS A 63 -12.81 18.15 -0.97
C LYS A 63 -13.84 19.08 -0.36
#